data_AF-A0A239AWG7-F1
#
_entry.id   AF-A0A239AWG7-F1
#
_cell.length_a   1.000
_cell.length_b   1.000
_cell.length_c   1.000
_cell.angle_alpha   90.00
_cell.angle_beta   90.00
_cell.angle_gamma   90.00
#
_symmetry.space_group_name_H-M   'P 1'
#
loop_
_entity.id
_entity.type
_entity.pdbx_description
1 polymer ?
#
loop_
_entity_poly.entity_id
_entity_poly.type
_entity_poly.pdbx_seq_one_letter_code
_entity_poly.pdbx_strand_id
1 'polypeptide(L)'
;MSEIIYQHFIGRGPEAEAIIAEANAKYDAFIEAANAFKQARGYENIWMRGTSVGGPVFKEKLSGKDAKSKGLKMDCYVTEGYGYAPHLGTKLGTELNTALDELSKSSIDRGQFVVKKLDMRHEVYCGRVIGRTVAGFRDGVIVVKVPTGNGDPQNGDMPTPPPWLVPCKESEALAALGR
;
A
#
# COMPACT_ATOMS: atom_id res chain seq x y z
N MET A 1 -3.19 -29.88 11.54
CA MET A 1 -2.65 -28.51 11.57
C MET A 1 -3.63 -27.64 10.80
N SER A 2 -4.13 -26.56 11.38
CA SER A 2 -4.99 -25.62 10.66
C SER A 2 -4.10 -24.80 9.73
N GLU A 3 -4.32 -24.91 8.42
CA GLU A 3 -3.58 -24.20 7.39
C GLU A 3 -4.50 -23.18 6.72
N ILE A 4 -3.92 -22.05 6.32
CA ILE A 4 -4.62 -21.07 5.48
C ILE A 4 -4.40 -21.51 4.04
N ILE A 5 -5.50 -21.92 3.41
CA ILE A 5 -5.53 -22.21 1.98
C ILE A 5 -5.94 -20.92 1.26
N TYR A 6 -5.69 -20.82 -0.04
CA TYR A 6 -6.10 -19.66 -0.81
C TYR A 6 -6.81 -20.06 -2.09
N GLN A 7 -7.90 -19.37 -2.38
CA GLN A 7 -8.57 -19.41 -3.67
C GLN A 7 -8.10 -18.21 -4.51
N HIS A 8 -7.79 -18.48 -5.78
CA HIS A 8 -7.33 -17.46 -6.72
C HIS A 8 -8.41 -17.19 -7.76
N PHE A 9 -8.51 -15.92 -8.16
CA PHE A 9 -9.44 -15.45 -9.17
C PHE A 9 -8.73 -14.55 -10.16
N ILE A 10 -9.12 -14.63 -11.43
CA ILE A 10 -8.65 -13.75 -12.49
C ILE A 10 -9.84 -13.02 -13.11
N GLY A 11 -9.71 -11.70 -13.23
CA GLY A 11 -10.62 -10.84 -13.95
C GLY A 11 -9.95 -10.19 -15.15
N ARG A 12 -10.70 -10.08 -16.25
CA ARG A 12 -10.27 -9.42 -17.49
C ARG A 12 -11.45 -8.63 -18.08
N GLY A 13 -11.16 -7.78 -19.06
CA GLY A 13 -12.16 -7.04 -19.81
C GLY A 13 -12.44 -5.66 -19.21
N PRO A 14 -13.52 -5.00 -19.68
CA PRO A 14 -13.80 -3.59 -19.36
C PRO A 14 -13.88 -3.29 -17.86
N GLU A 15 -14.41 -4.21 -17.06
CA GLU A 15 -14.49 -4.07 -15.61
C GLU A 15 -13.11 -4.02 -14.95
N ALA A 16 -12.20 -4.90 -15.38
CA ALA A 16 -10.83 -4.92 -14.88
C ALA A 16 -10.06 -3.66 -15.32
N GLU A 17 -10.18 -3.30 -16.60
CA GLU A 17 -9.54 -2.11 -17.17
C GLU A 17 -9.99 -0.83 -16.48
N ALA A 18 -11.28 -0.66 -16.21
CA ALA A 18 -11.82 0.52 -15.52
C ALA A 18 -11.26 0.65 -14.09
N ILE A 19 -11.22 -0.45 -13.33
CA ILE A 19 -10.67 -0.45 -11.97
C ILE A 19 -9.16 -0.15 -11.98
N ILE A 20 -8.41 -0.75 -12.91
CA ILE A 20 -6.98 -0.51 -13.08
C ILE A 20 -6.71 0.96 -13.45
N ALA A 21 -7.48 1.52 -14.38
CA ALA A 21 -7.36 2.91 -14.79
C ALA A 21 -7.62 3.86 -13.62
N GLU A 22 -8.65 3.62 -12.81
CA GLU A 22 -8.92 4.43 -11.62
C GLU A 22 -7.80 4.32 -10.57
N ALA A 23 -7.27 3.10 -10.36
CA ALA A 23 -6.16 2.88 -9.44
C ALA A 23 -4.89 3.61 -9.91
N ASN A 24 -4.56 3.55 -11.20
CA ASN A 24 -3.40 4.24 -11.75
C ASN A 24 -3.59 5.77 -11.70
N ALA A 25 -4.75 6.30 -12.07
CA ALA A 25 -5.01 7.74 -12.02
C ALA A 25 -4.86 8.31 -10.60
N LYS A 26 -5.34 7.59 -9.57
CA LYS A 26 -5.15 7.98 -8.17
C LYS A 26 -3.69 7.90 -7.74
N TYR A 27 -2.98 6.86 -8.17
CA TYR A 27 -1.56 6.71 -7.86
C TYR A 27 -0.71 7.81 -8.51
N ASP A 28 -0.97 8.13 -9.78
CA ASP A 28 -0.26 9.17 -10.52
C ASP A 28 -0.51 10.54 -9.89
N ALA A 29 -1.76 10.86 -9.52
CA ALA A 29 -2.09 12.08 -8.79
C ALA A 29 -1.35 12.19 -7.44
N PHE A 30 -1.18 11.08 -6.72
CA PHE A 30 -0.36 11.06 -5.52
C PHE A 30 1.13 11.31 -5.83
N ILE A 31 1.68 10.68 -6.87
CA ILE A 31 3.08 10.90 -7.29
C ILE A 31 3.33 12.36 -7.67
N GLU A 32 2.41 12.98 -8.40
CA GLU A 32 2.47 14.41 -8.74
C GLU A 32 2.46 15.29 -7.47
N ALA A 33 1.52 15.04 -6.55
CA ALA A 33 1.44 15.77 -5.29
C ALA A 33 2.70 15.59 -4.43
N ALA A 34 3.25 14.37 -4.38
CA ALA A 34 4.48 14.05 -3.68
C ALA A 34 5.70 14.78 -4.29
N ASN A 35 5.79 14.85 -5.62
CA ASN A 35 6.85 15.58 -6.31
C ASN A 35 6.74 17.09 -6.07
N ALA A 36 5.53 17.66 -6.15
CA ALA A 36 5.30 19.07 -5.84
C ALA A 36 5.64 19.39 -4.37
N PHE A 37 5.27 18.51 -3.44
CA PHE A 37 5.62 18.64 -2.03
C PHE A 37 7.14 18.65 -1.80
N LYS A 38 7.86 17.70 -2.41
CA LYS A 38 9.32 17.62 -2.36
C LYS A 38 9.97 18.90 -2.86
N GLN A 39 9.54 19.39 -4.03
CA GLN A 39 10.07 20.61 -4.64
C GLN A 39 9.83 21.84 -3.76
N ALA A 40 8.60 22.01 -3.25
CA ALA A 40 8.24 23.14 -2.40
C ALA A 40 9.02 23.20 -1.07
N ARG A 41 9.47 22.04 -0.57
CA ARG A 41 10.19 21.91 0.70
C ARG A 41 11.71 21.71 0.53
N GLY A 42 12.20 21.60 -0.70
CA GLY A 42 13.61 21.36 -1.00
C GLY A 42 14.10 19.98 -0.56
N TYR A 43 13.25 18.95 -0.65
CA TYR A 43 13.63 17.57 -0.37
C TYR A 43 13.94 16.82 -1.66
N GLU A 44 15.03 16.06 -1.68
CA GLU A 44 15.35 15.20 -2.82
C GLU A 44 14.37 14.03 -2.91
N ASN A 45 14.15 13.35 -1.78
CA ASN A 45 13.23 12.22 -1.67
C ASN A 45 12.46 12.22 -0.35
N ILE A 46 11.40 11.41 -0.32
CA ILE A 46 10.59 11.09 0.84
C ILE A 46 10.48 9.57 0.95
N TRP A 47 10.38 9.05 2.16
CA TRP A 47 10.15 7.62 2.37
C TRP A 47 8.70 7.37 2.75
N MET A 48 8.21 6.17 2.42
CA MET A 48 6.86 5.72 2.73
C MET A 48 6.88 4.54 3.70
N ARG A 49 5.83 4.46 4.53
CA ARG A 49 5.52 3.32 5.39
C ARG A 49 4.11 2.85 5.05
N GLY A 50 4.00 1.83 4.20
CA GLY A 50 2.70 1.48 3.61
C GLY A 50 2.18 2.65 2.78
N THR A 51 0.97 3.13 3.06
CA THR A 51 0.39 4.31 2.39
C THR A 51 0.77 5.64 3.04
N SER A 52 1.40 5.64 4.22
CA SER A 52 1.78 6.87 4.92
C SER A 52 3.13 7.40 4.43
N VAL A 53 3.22 8.71 4.20
CA VAL A 53 4.49 9.38 3.93
C VAL A 53 5.19 9.65 5.26
N GLY A 54 6.34 9.02 5.48
CA GLY A 54 7.05 9.08 6.76
C GLY A 54 7.90 10.33 6.96
N GLY A 55 8.44 10.89 5.87
CA GLY A 55 9.20 12.14 5.89
C GLY A 55 10.35 12.18 4.88
N PRO A 56 11.24 13.18 4.95
CA PRO A 56 12.31 13.37 3.98
C PRO A 56 13.43 12.33 4.13
N VAL A 57 14.12 12.09 3.03
CA VAL A 57 15.33 11.26 2.94
C VAL A 57 16.51 12.15 2.55
N PHE A 58 17.62 11.99 3.26
CA PHE A 58 18.89 12.64 2.94
C PHE A 58 19.95 11.59 2.62
N LYS A 59 20.75 11.83 1.58
CA LYS A 59 21.88 10.95 1.21
C LYS A 59 22.90 10.82 2.32
N GLU A 60 23.21 11.94 2.98
CA GLU A 60 24.12 11.98 4.13
C GLU A 60 23.35 12.11 5.44
N LYS A 61 23.90 11.47 6.48
CA LYS A 61 23.33 11.54 7.81
C LYS A 61 23.51 12.93 8.40
N LEU A 62 22.40 13.60 8.70
CA LEU A 62 22.40 14.83 9.48
C LEU A 62 22.81 14.53 10.92
N SER A 63 23.59 15.45 11.52
CA SER A 63 23.85 15.42 12.96
C SER A 63 22.52 15.57 13.72
N GLY A 64 22.46 15.10 14.97
CA GLY A 64 21.26 15.24 15.80
C GLY A 64 20.84 16.71 16.00
N LYS A 65 21.81 17.62 16.09
CA LYS A 65 21.57 19.06 16.22
C LYS A 65 20.97 19.64 14.94
N ASP A 66 21.53 19.28 13.78
CA ASP A 66 21.05 19.78 12.48
C ASP A 66 19.67 19.23 12.15
N ALA A 67 19.43 17.94 12.38
CA ALA A 67 18.12 17.33 12.22
C ALA A 67 17.07 18.05 13.10
N LYS A 68 17.36 18.24 14.40
CA LYS A 68 16.45 18.92 15.32
C LYS A 68 16.18 20.37 14.91
N SER A 69 17.20 21.11 14.43
CA SER A 69 17.04 22.49 13.93
C SER A 69 16.09 22.58 12.73
N LYS A 70 15.98 21.50 11.94
CA LYS A 70 15.05 21.36 10.81
C LYS A 70 13.70 20.74 11.22
N GLY A 71 13.47 20.51 12.52
CA GLY A 71 12.27 19.86 13.02
C GLY A 71 12.19 18.37 12.71
N LEU A 72 13.33 17.69 12.57
CA LEU A 72 13.45 16.28 12.18
C LEU A 72 14.10 15.42 13.27
N LYS A 73 13.79 14.13 13.26
CA LYS A 73 14.49 13.07 14.01
C LYS A 73 14.78 11.90 13.07
N MET A 74 15.96 11.29 13.20
CA MET A 74 16.30 10.10 12.42
C MET A 74 15.36 8.96 12.79
N ASP A 75 14.79 8.28 11.79
CA ASP A 75 13.83 7.18 12.00
C ASP A 75 14.36 5.85 11.45
N CYS A 76 14.81 5.84 10.20
CA CYS A 76 15.10 4.59 9.49
C CYS A 76 16.20 4.74 8.43
N TYR A 77 16.84 3.62 8.10
CA TYR A 77 17.71 3.53 6.92
C TYR A 77 16.85 3.08 5.74
N VAL A 78 16.98 3.78 4.61
CA VAL A 78 16.34 3.42 3.35
C VAL A 78 17.42 3.22 2.30
N THR A 79 17.11 2.53 1.20
CA THR A 79 18.07 2.26 0.12
C THR A 79 18.74 3.53 -0.40
N GLU A 80 18.04 4.66 -0.35
CA GLU A 80 18.48 5.96 -0.86
C GLU A 80 19.16 6.85 0.19
N GLY A 81 19.35 6.36 1.43
CA GLY A 81 20.03 7.09 2.50
C GLY A 81 19.31 7.02 3.85
N TYR A 82 19.16 8.18 4.49
CA TYR A 82 18.74 8.32 5.87
C TYR A 82 17.34 8.95 5.91
N GLY A 83 16.34 8.18 6.35
CA GLY A 83 14.96 8.61 6.50
C GLY A 83 14.72 9.29 7.83
N TYR A 84 14.12 10.47 7.78
CA TYR A 84 13.78 11.27 8.96
C TYR A 84 12.27 11.37 9.11
N ALA A 85 11.80 11.32 10.36
CA ALA A 85 10.43 11.61 10.74
C ALA A 85 10.35 13.02 11.36
N PRO A 86 9.15 13.64 11.39
CA PRO A 86 8.98 14.91 12.07
C PRO A 86 9.26 14.80 13.58
N HIS A 87 9.96 15.80 14.11
CA HIS A 87 10.19 15.93 15.55
C HIS A 87 9.06 16.77 16.17
N LEU A 88 8.01 16.10 16.65
CA LEU A 88 6.77 16.72 17.18
C LEU A 88 6.98 17.66 18.38
N GLY A 89 8.11 17.56 19.08
CA GLY A 89 8.51 18.53 20.11
C GLY A 89 8.98 19.90 19.56
N THR A 90 8.88 20.15 18.26
CA THR A 90 9.26 21.41 17.61
C THR A 90 8.11 21.91 16.74
N LYS A 91 7.96 23.23 16.62
CA LYS A 91 6.94 23.84 15.74
C LYS A 91 7.07 23.38 14.29
N LEU A 92 8.30 23.40 13.74
CA LEU A 92 8.60 22.93 12.38
C LEU A 92 8.23 21.44 12.18
N GLY A 93 8.51 20.60 13.18
CA GLY A 93 8.15 19.18 13.13
C GLY A 93 6.64 18.95 13.14
N THR A 94 5.89 19.69 13.96
CA THR A 94 4.42 19.59 13.95
C THR A 94 3.83 20.05 12.62
N GLU A 95 4.30 21.17 12.07
CA GLU A 95 3.87 21.67 10.75
C GLU A 95 4.19 20.68 9.63
N LEU A 96 5.38 20.07 9.65
CA LEU A 96 5.75 19.03 8.70
C LEU A 96 4.87 17.79 8.86
N ASN A 97 4.58 17.36 10.09
CA ASN A 97 3.73 16.20 10.34
C ASN A 97 2.33 16.38 9.77
N THR A 98 1.71 17.54 9.99
CA THR A 98 0.40 17.86 9.40
C THR A 98 0.47 17.82 7.86
N ALA A 99 1.49 18.42 7.27
CA ALA A 99 1.60 18.43 5.81
C ALA A 99 1.83 17.03 5.21
N LEU A 100 2.58 16.17 5.89
CA LEU A 100 2.78 14.77 5.50
C LEU A 100 1.50 13.93 5.70
N ASP A 101 0.72 14.20 6.75
CA ASP A 101 -0.60 13.56 6.94
C ASP A 101 -1.53 13.91 5.79
N GLU A 102 -1.57 15.18 5.36
CA GLU A 102 -2.46 15.59 4.26
C GLU A 102 -2.02 15.01 2.92
N LEU A 103 -0.72 14.90 2.68
CA LEU A 103 -0.19 14.18 1.53
C LEU A 103 -0.51 12.68 1.60
N SER A 104 -0.51 12.09 2.80
CA SER A 104 -0.82 10.66 2.98
C SER A 104 -2.29 10.34 2.71
N LYS A 105 -3.21 11.32 2.86
CA LYS A 105 -4.64 11.13 2.56
C LYS A 105 -4.92 10.86 1.08
N SER A 106 -4.07 11.32 0.17
CA SER A 106 -4.18 11.04 -1.27
C SER A 106 -3.43 9.78 -1.70
N SER A 107 -2.53 9.26 -0.85
CA SER A 107 -1.80 8.02 -1.10
C SER A 107 -2.73 6.81 -1.13
N ILE A 108 -2.41 5.87 -2.00
CA ILE A 108 -3.14 4.60 -2.10
C ILE A 108 -2.18 3.42 -2.20
N ASP A 109 -2.57 2.32 -1.58
CA ASP A 109 -2.05 1.00 -1.94
C ASP A 109 -2.96 0.46 -3.05
N ARG A 110 -2.39 0.24 -4.24
CA ARG A 110 -3.16 -0.14 -5.42
C ARG A 110 -3.84 -1.50 -5.25
N GLY A 111 -3.23 -2.44 -4.54
CA GLY A 111 -3.83 -3.75 -4.25
C GLY A 111 -5.01 -3.63 -3.30
N GLN A 112 -4.85 -2.90 -2.20
CA GLN A 112 -5.94 -2.63 -1.25
C GLN A 112 -7.06 -1.82 -1.88
N PHE A 113 -6.74 -0.88 -2.78
CA PHE A 113 -7.72 -0.14 -3.55
C PHE A 113 -8.59 -1.09 -4.39
N VAL A 114 -7.97 -2.03 -5.12
CA VAL A 114 -8.69 -3.05 -5.92
C VAL A 114 -9.56 -3.93 -5.03
N VAL A 115 -9.01 -4.48 -3.93
CA VAL A 115 -9.79 -5.31 -2.99
C VAL A 115 -11.02 -4.56 -2.46
N LYS A 116 -10.85 -3.28 -2.11
CA LYS A 116 -11.96 -2.43 -1.65
C LYS A 116 -12.97 -2.15 -2.76
N LYS A 117 -12.52 -1.90 -3.99
CA LYS A 117 -13.39 -1.61 -5.14
C LYS A 117 -14.26 -2.81 -5.52
N LEU A 118 -13.73 -4.02 -5.33
CA LEU A 118 -14.43 -5.28 -5.57
C LEU A 118 -15.31 -5.74 -4.40
N ASP A 119 -15.28 -5.02 -3.27
CA ASP A 119 -15.91 -5.43 -2.00
C ASP A 119 -15.48 -6.83 -1.52
N MET A 120 -14.21 -7.17 -1.76
CA MET A 120 -13.65 -8.50 -1.44
C MET A 120 -12.78 -8.50 -0.20
N ARG A 121 -13.01 -7.58 0.74
CA ARG A 121 -12.17 -7.50 1.94
C ARG A 121 -12.48 -8.66 2.86
N HIS A 122 -11.53 -9.57 3.01
CA HIS A 122 -11.69 -10.74 3.87
C HIS A 122 -10.39 -11.10 4.57
N GLU A 123 -10.49 -11.43 5.85
CA GLU A 123 -9.39 -11.86 6.71
C GLU A 123 -9.80 -13.13 7.46
N VAL A 124 -8.86 -14.07 7.57
CA VAL A 124 -9.04 -15.36 8.23
C VAL A 124 -7.96 -15.52 9.30
N TYR A 125 -8.35 -16.04 10.45
CA TYR A 125 -7.46 -16.33 11.57
C TYR A 125 -7.30 -17.84 11.73
N CYS A 126 -6.06 -18.32 11.76
CA CYS A 126 -5.71 -19.72 12.00
C CYS A 126 -4.62 -19.80 13.07
N GLY A 127 -5.03 -19.84 14.33
CA GLY A 127 -4.10 -19.77 15.47
C GLY A 127 -3.41 -18.40 15.53
N ARG A 128 -2.10 -18.36 15.26
CA ARG A 128 -1.31 -17.11 15.20
C ARG A 128 -1.10 -16.57 13.79
N VAL A 129 -1.62 -17.25 12.77
CA VAL A 129 -1.47 -16.86 11.36
C VAL A 129 -2.71 -16.07 10.93
N ILE A 130 -2.47 -14.93 10.28
CA ILE A 130 -3.51 -14.10 9.68
C ILE A 130 -3.39 -14.20 8.16
N GLY A 131 -4.45 -14.66 7.51
CA GLY A 131 -4.60 -14.65 6.06
C GLY A 131 -5.46 -13.45 5.67
N ARG A 132 -5.08 -12.74 4.60
CA ARG A 132 -5.85 -11.59 4.10
C ARG A 132 -6.05 -11.70 2.61
N THR A 133 -7.16 -11.15 2.13
CA THR A 133 -7.38 -10.97 0.70
C THR A 133 -6.38 -9.97 0.15
N VAL A 134 -5.73 -10.33 -0.93
CA VAL A 134 -4.77 -9.48 -1.63
C VAL A 134 -5.12 -9.46 -3.12
N ALA A 135 -4.88 -8.33 -3.76
CA ALA A 135 -5.03 -8.18 -5.19
C ALA A 135 -3.78 -7.60 -5.82
N GLY A 136 -3.53 -8.00 -7.06
CA GLY A 136 -2.53 -7.43 -7.94
C GLY A 136 -3.10 -7.29 -9.34
N PHE A 137 -2.46 -6.49 -10.18
CA PHE A 137 -2.86 -6.37 -11.57
C PHE A 137 -1.69 -6.08 -12.47
N ARG A 138 -1.84 -6.49 -13.73
CA ARG A 138 -0.86 -6.28 -14.80
C ARG A 138 -1.57 -6.41 -16.15
N ASP A 139 -1.22 -5.56 -17.11
CA ASP A 139 -1.63 -5.67 -18.52
C ASP A 139 -3.15 -5.91 -18.71
N GLY A 140 -3.99 -5.13 -17.98
CA GLY A 140 -5.45 -5.22 -18.05
C GLY A 140 -6.08 -6.38 -17.27
N VAL A 141 -5.27 -7.17 -16.56
CA VAL A 141 -5.72 -8.32 -15.78
C VAL A 141 -5.65 -8.01 -14.29
N ILE A 142 -6.74 -8.32 -13.57
CA ILE A 142 -6.77 -8.31 -12.10
C ILE A 142 -6.67 -9.74 -11.59
N VAL A 143 -5.83 -9.95 -10.58
CA VAL A 143 -5.70 -11.21 -9.86
C VAL A 143 -6.04 -10.96 -8.40
N VAL A 144 -6.96 -11.75 -7.84
CA VAL A 144 -7.34 -11.70 -6.43
C VAL A 144 -7.06 -13.04 -5.78
N LYS A 145 -6.43 -13.00 -4.61
CA LYS A 145 -6.14 -14.16 -3.77
C LYS A 145 -6.91 -14.00 -2.47
N VAL A 146 -7.89 -14.86 -2.23
CA VAL A 146 -8.78 -14.83 -1.04
C VAL A 146 -8.38 -15.99 -0.13
N PRO A 147 -8.06 -15.74 1.15
CA PRO A 147 -7.77 -16.81 2.10
C PRO A 147 -9.03 -17.61 2.40
N THR A 148 -8.86 -18.91 2.57
CA THR A 148 -9.86 -19.85 3.07
C THR A 148 -9.25 -20.55 4.29
N GLY A 149 -10.04 -20.75 5.34
CA GLY A 149 -9.57 -21.45 6.54
C GLY A 149 -10.69 -22.15 7.28
N ASN A 150 -10.40 -23.36 7.76
CA ASN A 150 -11.35 -24.20 8.49
C ASN A 150 -11.29 -23.98 10.01
N GLY A 151 -10.65 -22.91 10.47
CA GLY A 151 -10.04 -22.87 11.81
C GLY A 151 -10.67 -21.97 12.88
N ASP A 152 -11.54 -21.02 12.54
CA ASP A 152 -12.05 -20.04 13.51
C ASP A 152 -13.50 -19.59 13.19
N PRO A 153 -14.44 -19.65 14.15
CA PRO A 153 -15.80 -19.12 13.97
C PRO A 153 -15.85 -17.59 13.76
N GLN A 154 -14.75 -16.86 13.95
CA GLN A 154 -14.63 -15.44 13.56
C GLN A 154 -14.36 -15.23 12.07
N ASN A 155 -14.11 -16.30 11.32
CA ASN A 155 -14.00 -16.24 9.87
C ASN A 155 -15.41 -15.99 9.32
N GLY A 156 -15.77 -14.71 9.15
CA GLY A 156 -17.04 -14.31 8.57
C GLY A 156 -17.26 -14.91 7.16
N ASP A 157 -18.38 -14.60 6.54
CA ASP A 157 -18.69 -15.17 5.23
C ASP A 157 -17.61 -14.81 4.19
N MET A 158 -17.32 -15.78 3.33
CA MET A 158 -16.43 -15.56 2.19
C MET A 158 -17.03 -14.48 1.28
N PRO A 159 -16.21 -13.51 0.82
CA PRO A 159 -16.70 -12.49 -0.08
C PRO A 159 -17.16 -13.17 -1.38
N THR A 160 -18.30 -12.73 -1.91
CA THR A 160 -18.78 -13.23 -3.20
C THR A 160 -18.02 -12.52 -4.32
N PRO A 161 -17.19 -13.22 -5.10
CA PRO A 161 -16.48 -12.60 -6.21
C PRO A 161 -17.48 -12.12 -7.28
N PRO A 162 -17.27 -10.95 -7.90
CA PRO A 162 -18.05 -10.55 -9.07
C PRO A 162 -18.02 -11.63 -10.17
N PRO A 163 -19.10 -11.79 -10.97
CA PRO A 163 -19.20 -12.87 -11.96
C PRO A 163 -18.08 -12.90 -13.02
N TRP A 164 -17.44 -11.75 -13.27
CA TRP A 164 -16.32 -11.62 -14.21
C TRP A 164 -14.95 -11.98 -13.59
N LEU A 165 -14.88 -12.24 -12.28
CA LEU A 165 -13.74 -12.86 -11.61
C LEU A 165 -13.90 -14.38 -11.60
N VAL A 166 -13.11 -15.06 -12.44
CA VAL A 166 -13.20 -16.51 -12.61
C VAL A 166 -12.19 -17.21 -11.70
N PRO A 167 -12.59 -18.25 -10.95
CA PRO A 167 -11.66 -19.09 -10.20
C PRO A 167 -10.55 -19.66 -11.09
N CYS A 168 -9.32 -19.72 -10.57
CA CYS A 168 -8.17 -20.24 -11.29
C CYS A 168 -7.18 -20.94 -10.35
N LYS A 169 -6.20 -21.62 -10.93
CA LYS A 169 -5.06 -22.17 -10.20
C LYS A 169 -4.06 -21.07 -9.88
N GLU A 170 -3.28 -21.24 -8.81
CA GLU A 170 -2.20 -20.32 -8.46
C GLU A 170 -1.20 -20.13 -9.61
N SER A 171 -0.87 -21.19 -10.35
CA SER A 171 0.03 -21.11 -11.52
C SER A 171 -0.51 -20.19 -12.63
N GLU A 172 -1.83 -20.20 -12.85
CA GLU A 172 -2.49 -19.33 -13.84
C GLU A 172 -2.51 -17.89 -13.36
N ALA A 173 -2.74 -17.67 -12.06
CA ALA A 173 -2.69 -16.37 -11.41
C ALA A 173 -1.29 -15.74 -11.48
N LEU A 174 -0.24 -16.52 -11.22
CA LEU A 174 1.16 -16.06 -11.33
C LEU A 174 1.54 -15.75 -12.78
N ALA A 175 1.19 -16.63 -13.72
CA ALA A 175 1.43 -16.40 -15.14
C ALA A 175 0.72 -15.13 -15.64
N ALA A 176 -0.50 -14.86 -15.18
CA ALA A 176 -1.23 -13.63 -15.50
C ALA A 176 -0.55 -12.35 -14.99
N LEU A 177 0.25 -12.45 -13.92
CA LEU A 177 1.08 -11.34 -13.41
C LEU A 177 2.50 -11.33 -14.03
N GLY A 178 2.80 -12.26 -14.94
CA GLY A 178 4.10 -12.42 -15.57
C GLY A 178 5.20 -12.85 -14.59
N ARG A 179 4.85 -13.77 -13.67
CA ARG A 179 5.74 -14.35 -12.67
C ARG A 179 5.84 -15.87 -12.82
#